data_AF-A0A6J8EG37-F1
#
_entry.id   AF-A0A6J8EG37-F1
#
_cell.length_a   1.000
_cell.length_b   1.000
_cell.length_c   1.000
_cell.angle_alpha   90.00
_cell.angle_beta   90.00
_cell.angle_gamma   90.00
#
_symmetry.space_group_name_H-M   'P 1'
#
loop_
_entity.id
_entity.type
_entity.pdbx_description
1 polymer ?
#
loop_
_entity_poly.entity_id
_entity_poly.type
_entity_poly.pdbx_seq_one_letter_code
_entity_poly.pdbx_strand_id
1 'polypeptide(L)'
;MFSAKAATLLREKFVKIDWSKRDRDILNLVTSGASINICKICNMADHTTAFCSIQTSGNYQSNFNKNARQFEASIDSGPTSDKIDKNGRPRVYFKGEEICNNFNSVKGCLRINCHYRHVCSKCNLSNHSLSNCRVAVSNRGGEQNTLAKPLLPSTSQNSGKHVKK
;
A
#
# COMPACT_ATOMS: atom_id res chain seq x y z
N MET A 1 -26.72 13.28 -23.71
CA MET A 1 -27.71 13.99 -22.87
C MET A 1 -27.13 14.74 -21.66
N PHE A 2 -25.94 14.39 -21.15
CA PHE A 2 -25.35 15.04 -19.98
C PHE A 2 -25.11 16.56 -20.18
N SER A 3 -24.53 16.96 -21.30
CA SER A 3 -24.15 18.35 -21.60
C SER A 3 -25.34 19.30 -21.61
N ALA A 4 -26.49 18.86 -22.14
CA ALA A 4 -27.73 19.65 -22.16
C ALA A 4 -28.31 19.85 -20.75
N LYS A 5 -28.35 18.79 -19.92
CA LYS A 5 -28.82 18.89 -18.52
C LYS A 5 -27.91 19.80 -17.69
N ALA A 6 -26.59 19.71 -17.89
CA ALA A 6 -25.63 20.57 -17.20
C ALA A 6 -25.81 22.05 -17.59
N ALA A 7 -26.00 22.35 -18.88
CA ALA A 7 -26.22 23.71 -19.36
C ALA A 7 -27.51 24.34 -18.78
N THR A 8 -28.60 23.56 -18.70
CA THR A 8 -29.85 24.02 -18.07
C THR A 8 -29.67 24.36 -16.60
N LEU A 9 -29.00 23.50 -15.83
CA LEU A 9 -28.76 23.74 -14.39
C LEU A 9 -27.89 24.98 -14.13
N LEU A 10 -26.88 25.23 -14.98
CA LEU A 10 -26.04 26.42 -14.88
C LEU A 10 -26.84 27.70 -15.12
N ARG A 11 -27.78 27.68 -16.07
CA ARG A 11 -28.68 28.79 -16.37
C ARG A 11 -29.65 29.06 -15.23
N GLU A 12 -30.29 28.01 -14.69
CA GLU A 12 -31.26 28.13 -13.59
C GLU A 12 -30.62 28.66 -12.30
N LYS A 13 -29.36 28.30 -12.04
CA LYS A 13 -28.63 28.72 -10.83
C LYS A 13 -27.83 30.02 -11.01
N PHE A 14 -27.95 30.69 -12.16
CA PHE A 14 -27.17 31.90 -12.50
C PHE A 14 -25.66 31.73 -12.26
N VAL A 15 -25.13 30.52 -12.46
CA VAL A 15 -23.71 30.25 -12.28
C VAL A 15 -22.97 30.79 -13.51
N LYS A 16 -22.35 31.95 -13.36
CA LYS A 16 -21.51 32.53 -14.40
C LYS A 16 -20.18 31.76 -14.44
N ILE A 17 -19.99 30.94 -15.46
CA ILE A 17 -18.71 30.26 -15.69
C ILE A 17 -17.78 31.26 -16.38
N ASP A 18 -16.70 31.62 -15.71
CA ASP A 18 -15.59 32.31 -16.33
C ASP A 18 -14.70 31.29 -17.05
N TRP A 19 -14.94 31.15 -18.35
CA TRP A 19 -14.17 30.23 -19.22
C TRP A 19 -12.68 30.60 -19.27
N SER A 20 -12.35 31.89 -19.16
CA SER A 20 -10.95 32.34 -19.21
C SER A 20 -10.13 31.87 -18.01
N LYS A 21 -10.77 31.82 -16.83
CA LYS A 21 -10.15 31.27 -15.62
C LYS A 21 -9.94 29.77 -15.77
N ARG A 22 -10.95 29.06 -16.28
CA ARG A 22 -10.90 27.61 -16.45
C ARG A 22 -9.85 27.17 -17.47
N ASP A 23 -9.74 27.88 -18.59
CA ASP A 23 -8.72 27.62 -19.60
C ASP A 23 -7.31 27.85 -19.05
N ARG A 24 -7.10 28.91 -18.25
CA ARG A 24 -5.82 29.17 -17.59
C ARG A 24 -5.46 28.07 -16.59
N ASP A 25 -6.43 27.58 -15.83
CA ASP A 25 -6.22 26.49 -14.88
C ASP A 25 -5.85 25.19 -15.62
N ILE A 26 -6.51 24.90 -16.74
CA ILE A 26 -6.20 23.74 -17.59
C ILE A 26 -4.81 23.91 -18.22
N LEU A 27 -4.51 25.07 -18.79
CA LEU A 27 -3.22 25.36 -19.39
C LEU A 27 -2.10 25.20 -18.37
N ASN A 28 -2.23 25.81 -17.19
CA ASN A 28 -1.27 25.69 -16.10
C ASN A 28 -1.11 24.23 -15.64
N LEU A 29 -2.19 23.44 -15.58
CA LEU A 29 -2.11 22.03 -15.25
C LEU A 29 -1.25 21.27 -16.29
N VAL A 30 -1.46 21.54 -17.58
CA VAL A 30 -0.72 20.90 -18.68
C VAL A 30 0.74 21.36 -18.74
N THR A 31 1.01 22.67 -18.61
CA THR A 31 2.33 23.25 -18.81
C THR A 31 3.24 23.16 -17.58
N SER A 32 2.67 23.09 -16.37
CA SER A 32 3.48 23.02 -15.13
C SER A 32 4.02 21.62 -14.86
N GLY A 33 3.80 20.65 -15.76
CA GLY A 33 4.13 19.25 -15.51
C GLY A 33 3.38 18.65 -14.31
N ALA A 34 2.30 19.32 -13.87
CA ALA A 34 1.46 18.80 -12.82
C ALA A 34 0.85 17.50 -13.34
N SER A 35 1.15 16.39 -12.65
CA SER A 35 0.61 15.10 -13.04
C SER A 35 -0.91 15.21 -13.07
N ILE A 36 -1.50 14.78 -14.18
CA ILE A 36 -2.95 14.67 -14.31
C ILE A 36 -3.43 13.94 -13.06
N ASN A 37 -4.44 14.49 -12.38
CA ASN A 37 -4.97 13.91 -11.15
C ASN A 37 -5.60 12.55 -11.47
N ILE A 38 -4.76 11.51 -11.47
CA ILE A 38 -5.17 10.15 -11.69
C ILE A 38 -5.90 9.69 -10.41
N CYS A 39 -7.08 9.09 -10.58
CA CYS A 39 -7.84 8.53 -9.48
C CYS A 39 -6.98 7.52 -8.70
N LYS A 40 -6.80 7.73 -7.40
CA LYS A 40 -5.97 6.84 -6.56
C LYS A 40 -6.58 5.44 -6.36
N ILE A 41 -7.86 5.26 -6.71
CA ILE A 41 -8.58 3.99 -6.56
C ILE A 41 -8.47 3.14 -7.82
N CYS A 42 -8.78 3.69 -8.99
CA CYS A 42 -8.83 2.94 -10.25
C CYS A 42 -7.70 3.27 -11.23
N ASN A 43 -6.86 4.25 -10.91
CA ASN A 43 -5.76 4.74 -11.74
C ASN A 43 -6.17 5.33 -13.11
N MET A 44 -7.42 5.79 -13.26
CA MET A 44 -7.92 6.49 -14.45
C MET A 44 -7.80 8.01 -14.29
N ALA A 45 -7.52 8.72 -15.39
CA ALA A 45 -7.40 10.18 -15.42
C ALA A 45 -8.75 10.92 -15.55
N ASP A 46 -9.84 10.21 -15.82
CA ASP A 46 -11.15 10.81 -16.16
C ASP A 46 -11.92 11.36 -14.96
N HIS A 47 -11.50 11.05 -13.73
CA HIS A 47 -12.15 11.52 -12.52
C HIS A 47 -11.16 11.62 -11.35
N THR A 48 -11.46 12.50 -10.41
CA THR A 48 -10.75 12.52 -9.12
C THR A 48 -11.28 11.40 -8.22
N THR A 49 -10.49 11.00 -7.22
CA THR A 49 -10.85 9.93 -6.28
C THR A 49 -12.26 10.08 -5.71
N ALA A 50 -12.70 11.31 -5.41
CA ALA A 50 -14.01 11.62 -4.85
C ALA A 50 -15.20 11.21 -5.75
N PHE A 51 -14.98 11.07 -7.06
CA PHE A 51 -16.00 10.71 -8.03
C PHE A 51 -15.74 9.32 -8.63
N CYS A 52 -14.94 8.48 -7.97
CA CYS A 52 -14.70 7.13 -8.43
C CYS A 52 -15.96 6.27 -8.25
N SER A 53 -16.48 5.73 -9.34
CA SER A 53 -17.65 4.84 -9.32
C SER A 53 -17.43 3.62 -8.43
N ILE A 54 -16.19 3.11 -8.34
CA ILE A 54 -15.79 2.03 -7.44
C ILE A 54 -15.98 2.41 -5.96
N GLN A 55 -15.79 3.69 -5.61
CA GLN A 55 -16.05 4.19 -4.26
C GLN A 55 -17.55 4.28 -3.97
N THR A 56 -18.36 4.61 -4.98
CA THR A 56 -19.81 4.83 -4.83
C THR A 56 -20.62 3.53 -4.77
N SER A 57 -20.12 2.44 -5.36
CA SER A 57 -20.83 1.15 -5.47
C SER A 57 -20.73 0.21 -4.25
N GLY A 58 -20.13 0.66 -3.14
CA GLY A 58 -20.23 -0.02 -1.85
C GLY A 58 -18.95 -0.71 -1.38
N ASN A 59 -18.73 -0.61 -0.05
CA ASN A 59 -17.72 -1.28 0.77
C ASN A 59 -16.27 -0.79 0.80
N TYR A 60 -15.94 0.37 0.26
CA TYR A 60 -14.76 1.10 0.75
C TYR A 60 -15.18 2.09 1.85
N GLN A 61 -15.27 1.60 3.09
CA GLN A 61 -15.10 2.46 4.26
C GLN A 61 -13.66 2.97 4.27
N SER A 62 -13.39 3.93 3.39
CA SER A 62 -12.24 4.79 3.54
C SER A 62 -12.44 5.56 4.85
N ASN A 63 -11.61 5.24 5.84
CA ASN A 63 -11.33 6.07 7.01
C ASN A 63 -10.76 7.43 6.56
N PHE A 64 -11.54 8.21 5.81
CA PHE A 64 -11.28 9.64 5.64
C PHE A 64 -11.65 10.30 6.95
N ASN A 65 -10.61 10.39 7.77
CA ASN A 65 -10.50 11.19 8.97
C ASN A 65 -11.25 12.52 8.79
N LYS A 66 -12.27 12.76 9.61
CA LYS A 66 -13.11 13.96 9.63
C LYS A 66 -12.38 15.20 10.22
N ASN A 67 -11.07 15.36 9.95
CA ASN A 67 -10.27 16.45 10.49
C ASN A 67 -9.80 17.45 9.41
N ALA A 68 -10.66 17.74 8.43
CA ALA A 68 -10.41 18.76 7.40
C ALA A 68 -11.09 20.10 7.71
N ARG A 69 -11.26 20.45 9.00
CA ARG A 69 -11.59 21.82 9.43
C ARG A 69 -10.83 22.10 10.73
N GLN A 70 -10.17 23.26 10.76
CA GLN A 70 -9.29 23.79 11.82
C GLN A 70 -7.87 23.19 11.84
N PHE A 71 -6.95 23.80 11.11
CA PHE A 71 -6.02 24.79 11.71
C PHE A 71 -5.14 25.38 10.58
N GLU A 72 -5.42 26.64 10.24
CA GLU A 72 -4.37 27.56 9.81
C GLU A 72 -3.42 27.79 10.99
N ALA A 73 -2.15 28.06 10.68
CA ALA A 73 -1.05 28.32 11.62
C ALA A 73 -0.51 27.10 12.38
N SER A 74 0.53 26.48 11.83
CA SER A 74 1.88 26.59 12.40
C SER A 74 2.88 25.87 11.51
N ILE A 75 3.92 26.62 11.15
CA ILE A 75 5.18 26.13 10.63
C ILE A 75 5.77 25.27 11.74
N ASP A 76 5.72 23.96 11.64
CA ASP A 76 6.69 23.12 12.32
C ASP A 76 7.00 21.85 11.52
N SER A 77 8.29 21.63 11.34
CA SER A 77 8.88 20.63 10.48
C SER A 77 9.04 19.34 11.28
N GLY A 78 8.31 18.28 10.93
CA GLY A 78 8.50 16.93 11.51
C GLY A 78 8.36 15.83 10.46
N PRO A 79 9.28 14.84 10.39
CA PRO A 79 9.33 13.87 9.30
C PRO A 79 8.25 12.80 9.50
N THR A 80 7.12 12.93 8.80
CA THR A 80 6.08 11.89 8.75
C THR A 80 6.38 10.80 7.70
N SER A 81 7.56 10.84 7.07
CA SER A 81 8.01 9.89 6.04
C SER A 81 8.39 8.50 6.56
N ASP A 82 8.54 8.32 7.87
CA ASP A 82 9.17 7.10 8.41
C ASP A 82 8.23 5.90 8.54
N LYS A 83 6.93 6.09 8.32
CA LYS A 83 5.92 5.04 8.47
C LYS A 83 5.63 4.27 7.18
N ILE A 84 6.06 4.80 6.03
CA ILE A 84 5.70 4.29 4.71
C ILE A 84 6.98 4.03 3.92
N ASP A 85 7.03 2.92 3.19
CA ASP A 85 8.12 2.61 2.28
C ASP A 85 7.98 3.38 0.95
N LYS A 86 9.03 3.35 0.12
CA LYS A 86 9.04 3.98 -1.21
C LYS A 86 7.95 3.47 -2.17
N ASN A 87 7.27 2.38 -1.83
CA ASN A 87 6.18 1.77 -2.60
C ASN A 87 4.80 2.08 -1.98
N GLY A 88 4.72 2.95 -0.99
CA GLY A 88 3.47 3.33 -0.34
C GLY A 88 2.94 2.32 0.68
N ARG A 89 3.72 1.29 1.04
CA ARG A 89 3.32 0.26 2.00
C ARG A 89 3.78 0.62 3.41
N PRO A 90 3.05 0.22 4.47
CA PRO A 90 3.51 0.45 5.83
C PRO A 90 4.82 -0.29 6.08
N ARG A 91 5.76 0.37 6.77
CA ARG A 91 6.98 -0.28 7.27
C ARG A 91 6.63 -1.08 8.52
N VAL A 92 7.14 -2.31 8.60
CA VAL A 92 6.94 -3.22 9.73
C VAL A 92 8.29 -3.52 10.35
N TYR A 93 8.38 -3.53 11.68
CA TYR A 93 9.61 -3.74 12.42
C TYR A 93 9.50 -4.97 13.33
N PHE A 94 10.59 -5.72 13.46
CA PHE A 94 10.73 -6.81 14.43
C PHE A 94 12.07 -6.68 15.16
N LYS A 95 12.03 -6.57 16.49
CA LYS A 95 13.21 -6.37 17.34
C LYS A 95 14.10 -5.17 16.92
N GLY A 96 13.47 -4.08 16.47
CA GLY A 96 14.18 -2.87 16.03
C GLY A 96 14.74 -2.93 14.60
N GLU A 97 14.64 -4.07 13.91
CA GLU A 97 15.04 -4.20 12.50
C GLU A 97 13.81 -4.12 11.59
N GLU A 98 13.93 -3.44 10.43
CA GLU A 98 12.86 -3.37 9.43
C GLU A 98 12.68 -4.72 8.72
N ILE A 99 11.44 -5.20 8.67
CA ILE A 99 11.07 -6.44 8.00
C ILE A 99 10.96 -6.19 6.50
N CYS A 100 11.50 -7.10 5.69
CA CYS A 100 11.39 -7.02 4.25
C CYS A 100 9.94 -7.21 3.78
N ASN A 101 9.31 -6.14 3.30
CA ASN A 101 7.97 -6.19 2.70
C ASN A 101 7.91 -7.10 1.46
N ASN A 102 9.00 -7.21 0.69
CA ASN A 102 9.06 -8.11 -0.47
C ASN A 102 9.09 -9.58 -0.04
N PHE A 103 9.81 -9.92 1.03
CA PHE A 103 9.81 -11.27 1.59
C PHE A 103 8.41 -11.71 2.01
N ASN A 104 7.63 -10.82 2.63
CA ASN A 104 6.25 -11.06 3.02
C ASN A 104 5.23 -10.87 1.89
N SER A 105 5.68 -10.64 0.65
CA SER A 105 4.80 -10.62 -0.52
C SER A 105 4.58 -12.02 -1.08
N VAL A 106 3.61 -12.16 -1.98
CA VAL A 106 3.33 -13.43 -2.69
C VAL A 106 4.54 -13.93 -3.48
N LYS A 107 5.39 -13.03 -3.98
CA LYS A 107 6.57 -13.38 -4.80
C LYS A 107 7.82 -13.68 -3.99
N GLY A 108 7.83 -13.33 -2.70
CA GLY A 108 9.04 -13.36 -1.88
C GLY A 108 10.08 -12.29 -2.25
N CYS A 109 11.22 -12.31 -1.56
CA CYS A 109 12.35 -11.42 -1.82
C CYS A 109 13.40 -12.13 -2.70
N LEU A 110 13.72 -11.56 -3.85
CA LEU A 110 14.69 -12.12 -4.81
C LEU A 110 16.12 -11.54 -4.65
N ARG A 111 16.34 -10.67 -3.66
CA ARG A 111 17.66 -10.05 -3.44
C ARG A 111 18.55 -11.00 -2.66
N ILE A 112 19.73 -11.31 -3.20
CA ILE A 112 20.74 -12.17 -2.56
C ILE A 112 21.21 -11.55 -1.23
N ASN A 113 21.52 -10.25 -1.23
CA ASN A 113 21.95 -9.50 -0.04
C ASN A 113 20.90 -8.48 0.37
N CYS A 114 19.76 -8.96 0.90
CA CYS A 114 18.72 -8.07 1.41
C CYS A 114 19.14 -7.49 2.78
N HIS A 115 19.18 -6.16 2.90
CA HIS A 115 19.47 -5.48 4.17
C HIS A 115 18.33 -5.56 5.20
N TYR A 116 17.15 -5.99 4.78
CA TYR A 116 15.96 -6.08 5.63
C TYR A 116 15.76 -7.49 6.19
N ARG A 117 15.09 -7.59 7.32
CA ARG A 117 14.89 -8.88 7.99
C ARG A 117 13.89 -9.76 7.25
N HIS A 118 14.29 -10.99 6.94
CA HIS A 118 13.44 -12.01 6.34
C HIS A 118 12.74 -12.83 7.45
N VAL A 119 11.66 -12.28 7.98
CA VAL A 119 10.78 -12.95 8.95
C VAL A 119 9.32 -12.75 8.56
N CYS A 120 8.49 -13.75 8.83
CA CYS A 120 7.05 -13.68 8.66
C CYS A 120 6.47 -12.61 9.60
N SER A 121 5.77 -11.61 9.06
CA SER A 121 5.20 -10.54 9.89
C SER A 121 4.06 -10.98 10.81
N LYS A 122 3.50 -12.19 10.63
CA LYS A 122 2.45 -12.75 11.50
C LYS A 122 3.01 -13.51 12.70
N CYS A 123 3.98 -14.40 12.48
CA CYS A 123 4.46 -15.33 13.52
C CYS A 123 5.95 -15.13 13.86
N ASN A 124 6.61 -14.16 13.23
CA ASN A 124 8.01 -13.80 13.45
C ASN A 124 9.05 -14.93 13.23
N LEU A 125 8.68 -15.95 12.43
CA LEU A 125 9.59 -17.03 12.03
C LEU A 125 10.24 -16.72 10.67
N SER A 126 11.50 -17.10 10.48
CA SER A 126 12.27 -16.84 9.25
C SER A 126 12.18 -17.94 8.19
N ASN A 127 11.52 -19.07 8.49
CA ASN A 127 11.44 -20.22 7.60
C ASN A 127 10.33 -20.11 6.53
N HIS A 128 9.50 -19.07 6.56
CA HIS A 128 8.44 -18.84 5.58
C HIS A 128 8.08 -17.36 5.47
N SER A 129 7.48 -16.97 4.35
CA SER A 129 6.87 -15.67 4.13
C SER A 129 5.44 -15.61 4.68
N LEU A 130 4.88 -14.40 4.81
CA LEU A 130 3.48 -14.18 5.17
C LEU A 130 2.47 -15.04 4.36
N SER A 131 2.71 -15.22 3.06
CA SER A 131 1.83 -16.00 2.17
C SER A 131 1.74 -17.47 2.55
N ASN A 132 2.80 -18.01 3.17
CA ASN A 132 2.91 -19.42 3.53
C ASN A 132 2.71 -19.63 5.04
N CYS A 133 2.23 -18.61 5.76
CA CYS A 133 2.03 -18.68 7.20
C CYS A 133 0.76 -19.47 7.53
N ARG A 134 0.95 -20.59 8.24
CA ARG A 134 -0.14 -21.46 8.73
C ARG A 134 -0.68 -21.08 10.11
N VAL A 135 -0.13 -20.03 10.72
CA VAL A 135 -0.58 -19.55 12.02
C VAL A 135 -1.87 -18.75 11.82
N ALA A 136 -2.97 -19.23 12.41
CA ALA A 136 -4.19 -18.45 12.54
C ALA A 136 -3.88 -17.20 13.37
N VAL A 137 -4.38 -16.03 12.94
CA VAL A 137 -4.13 -14.75 13.62
C VAL A 137 -4.76 -14.80 15.01
N SER A 138 -3.97 -15.18 16.03
CA SER A 138 -4.31 -14.91 17.41
C SER A 138 -3.98 -13.45 17.68
N ASN A 139 -4.99 -12.59 17.60
CA ASN A 139 -4.94 -11.23 18.17
C ASN A 139 -4.71 -11.34 19.68
N ARG A 140 -3.47 -11.53 20.13
CA ARG A 140 -3.08 -11.32 21.52
C ARG A 140 -1.69 -10.71 21.55
N GLY A 141 -1.67 -9.42 21.91
CA GLY A 141 -0.45 -8.81 22.42
C GLY A 141 -0.03 -9.54 23.70
N GLY A 142 1.27 -9.80 23.81
CA GLY A 142 1.89 -10.37 25.00
C GLY A 142 1.61 -11.86 25.20
N GLU A 143 2.60 -12.70 24.93
CA GLU A 143 3.29 -13.53 25.94
C GLU A 143 4.13 -14.62 25.27
N GLN A 144 5.11 -15.07 26.03
CA GLN A 144 6.34 -15.68 25.59
C GLN A 144 6.17 -17.17 25.23
N ASN A 145 7.17 -17.67 24.50
CA ASN A 145 7.67 -19.05 24.56
C ASN A 145 6.65 -20.21 24.50
N THR A 146 6.66 -20.95 23.40
CA THR A 146 6.86 -22.41 23.50
C THR A 146 7.62 -22.95 22.29
N LEU A 147 8.82 -23.43 22.63
CA LEU A 147 9.67 -24.39 21.95
C LEU A 147 8.95 -25.31 20.94
N ALA A 148 9.01 -24.95 19.65
CA ALA A 148 8.75 -25.89 18.57
C ALA A 148 10.02 -26.70 18.30
N LYS A 149 9.97 -27.95 18.75
CA LYS A 149 10.88 -29.08 18.52
C LYS A 149 11.50 -29.06 17.10
N PRO A 150 12.83 -29.15 16.94
CA PRO A 150 13.44 -29.36 15.63
C PRO A 150 13.08 -30.77 15.13
N LEU A 151 12.41 -30.86 13.99
CA LEU A 151 12.38 -32.09 13.22
C LEU A 151 13.77 -32.27 12.62
N LEU A 152 14.47 -33.30 13.10
CA LEU A 152 15.77 -33.74 12.61
C LEU A 152 15.75 -34.00 11.10
N PRO A 153 16.90 -33.81 10.43
CA PRO A 153 17.09 -34.22 9.04
C PRO A 153 17.10 -35.75 8.95
N SER A 154 16.27 -36.30 8.06
CA SER A 154 16.38 -37.69 7.63
C SER A 154 17.61 -37.84 6.73
N THR A 155 18.72 -38.21 7.35
CA THR A 155 19.88 -38.84 6.72
C THR A 155 19.42 -40.17 6.11
N SER A 156 19.27 -40.23 4.79
CA SER A 156 19.31 -41.51 4.07
C SER A 156 20.72 -41.69 3.55
N GLN A 157 21.50 -42.44 4.31
CA GLN A 157 22.65 -43.15 3.82
C GLN A 157 22.14 -44.16 2.78
N ASN A 158 22.64 -44.11 1.54
CA ASN A 158 22.67 -45.33 0.74
C ASN A 158 24.06 -45.53 0.14
N SER A 159 24.60 -46.67 0.53
CA SER A 159 25.88 -47.26 0.27
C SER A 159 26.08 -47.64 -1.20
N GLY A 160 27.24 -47.25 -1.74
CA GLY A 160 28.12 -48.06 -2.59
C GLY A 160 27.56 -48.87 -3.75
N LYS A 161 28.12 -48.65 -4.95
CA LYS A 161 28.86 -49.73 -5.63
C LYS A 161 29.85 -49.20 -6.65
N HIS A 162 31.11 -49.41 -6.31
CA HIS A 162 32.27 -49.52 -7.18
C HIS A 162 32.01 -50.60 -8.26
N VAL A 163 32.23 -50.29 -9.54
CA VAL A 163 32.61 -51.29 -10.53
C VAL A 163 33.77 -50.71 -11.35
N LYS A 164 34.94 -51.33 -11.17
CA LYS A 164 36.07 -51.27 -12.10
C LYS A 164 35.94 -52.46 -13.05
N LYS A 165 35.91 -52.20 -14.36
CA LYS A 165 36.89 -52.68 -15.36
C LYS A 165 36.41 -52.27 -16.74
#